data_AF-Q7VSQ2-F1
#
_entry.id   AF-Q7VSQ2-F1
#
_cell.length_a   1.000
_cell.length_b   1.000
_cell.length_c   1.000
_cell.angle_alpha   90.00
_cell.angle_beta   90.00
_cell.angle_gamma   90.00
#
_symmetry.space_group_name_H-M   'P 1'
#
loop_
_entity.id
_entity.type
_entity.pdbx_description
1 polymer ?
#
loop_
_entity_poly.entity_id
_entity_poly.type
_entity_poly.pdbx_seq_one_letter_code
_entity_poly.pdbx_strand_id
1 'polypeptide(L)' 'MQHARIGQQLLPHFAQRAELRRTIPLFPFTLAELLAPLRRKTTNRPGSDEPALDAR' A
#
# COMPACT_ATOMS: atom_id res chain seq x y z
N MET A 1 -49.77 9.27 9.96
CA MET A 1 -48.80 8.43 9.23
C MET A 1 -47.52 8.37 10.05
N GLN A 2 -47.10 7.18 10.50
CA GLN A 2 -45.84 7.01 11.22
C GLN A 2 -44.71 6.95 10.18
N HIS A 3 -43.92 8.01 10.07
CA HIS A 3 -42.76 8.02 9.18
C HIS A 3 -41.68 7.10 9.78
N ALA A 4 -41.23 6.11 9.01
CA ALA A 4 -40.09 5.29 9.39
C ALA A 4 -38.88 6.19 9.64
N ARG A 5 -38.16 5.98 10.74
CA ARG A 5 -36.96 6.75 11.08
C ARG A 5 -35.94 6.60 9.95
N ILE A 6 -35.31 7.70 9.52
CA ILE A 6 -34.34 7.71 8.40
C ILE A 6 -33.27 6.62 8.56
N GLY A 7 -32.79 6.39 9.79
CA GLY A 7 -31.82 5.32 10.07
C GLY A 7 -32.30 3.91 9.70
N GLN A 8 -33.60 3.61 9.85
CA GLN A 8 -34.21 2.33 9.46
C GLN A 8 -34.29 2.15 7.94
N GLN A 9 -34.47 3.26 7.22
CA GLN A 9 -34.49 3.26 5.75
C GLN A 9 -33.11 2.96 5.15
N LEU A 10 -32.03 3.18 5.92
CA LEU A 10 -30.65 2.99 5.46
C LEU A 10 -30.11 1.57 5.66
N LEU A 11 -30.75 0.74 6.50
CA LEU A 11 -30.28 -0.63 6.78
C LEU A 11 -30.02 -1.48 5.52
N PRO A 12 -30.88 -1.49 4.49
CA PRO A 12 -30.67 -2.28 3.28
C PRO A 12 -29.38 -1.91 2.53
N HIS A 13 -28.90 -0.66 2.66
CA HIS A 13 -27.75 -0.15 1.93
C HIS A 13 -26.41 -0.44 2.63
N PHE A 14 -26.42 -0.87 3.89
CA PHE A 14 -25.18 -1.13 4.63
C PHE A 14 -24.40 -2.33 4.10
N ALA A 15 -25.08 -3.33 3.53
CA ALA A 15 -24.42 -4.47 2.89
C ALA A 15 -23.56 -4.02 1.69
N GLN A 16 -24.14 -3.23 0.78
CA GLN A 16 -23.44 -2.66 -0.38
C GLN A 16 -22.27 -1.76 0.03
N ARG A 17 -22.45 -0.93 1.06
CA ARG A 17 -21.38 -0.08 1.59
C ARG A 17 -20.23 -0.90 2.21
N ALA A 18 -20.54 -2.01 2.87
CA ALA A 18 -19.53 -2.89 3.46
C ALA A 18 -18.71 -3.62 2.37
N GLU A 19 -19.38 -4.03 1.29
CA GLU A 19 -18.74 -4.62 0.12
C GLU A 19 -17.77 -3.64 -0.56
N LEU A 20 -18.20 -2.40 -0.82
CA LEU A 20 -17.34 -1.35 -1.37
C LEU A 20 -16.13 -1.02 -0.49
N ARG A 21 -16.28 -1.03 0.84
CA ARG A 21 -15.14 -0.79 1.74
C ARG A 21 -14.08 -1.90 1.68
N ARG A 22 -14.44 -3.11 1.29
CA ARG A 22 -13.47 -4.21 1.13
C ARG A 22 -12.61 -4.05 -0.12
N THR A 23 -13.13 -3.38 -1.15
CA THR A 23 -12.42 -3.18 -2.42
C THR A 23 -11.61 -1.90 -2.45
N ILE A 24 -11.96 -0.90 -1.63
CA ILE A 24 -11.23 0.37 -1.55
C ILE A 24 -10.03 0.20 -0.61
N PRO A 25 -8.79 0.38 -1.09
CA PRO A 25 -7.62 0.37 -0.22
C PRO A 25 -7.69 1.56 0.75
N LEU A 26 -7.45 1.31 2.04
CA LEU A 26 -7.48 2.35 3.09
C LEU A 26 -6.43 3.44 2.88
N PHE A 27 -5.33 3.09 2.23
CA PHE A 27 -4.27 4.00 1.86
C PHE A 27 -4.01 3.86 0.36
N PRO A 28 -3.79 4.98 -0.35
CA PRO A 28 -3.48 4.95 -1.78
C PRO A 28 -2.06 4.44 -2.08
N PHE A 29 -1.31 3.99 -1.06
CA PHE A 29 0.06 3.50 -1.18
C PHE A 29 0.30 2.28 -0.30
N THR A 30 1.16 1.37 -0.76
CA THR A 30 1.64 0.23 0.04
C THR A 30 2.89 0.61 0.88
N LEU A 31 3.16 -0.14 1.96
CA LEU A 31 4.42 0.02 2.71
C LEU A 31 5.66 -0.19 1.81
N ALA A 32 5.57 -1.08 0.83
CA ALA A 32 6.64 -1.30 -0.14
C ALA A 32 6.90 -0.07 -1.01
N GLU A 33 5.85 0.65 -1.44
CA GLU A 33 5.98 1.91 -2.17
C GLU A 33 6.62 3.01 -1.32
N LEU A 34 6.26 3.11 -0.03
CA LEU A 34 6.89 4.05 0.90
C LEU A 34 8.39 3.80 1.08
N LEU A 35 8.81 2.53 1.05
CA LEU A 35 10.21 2.13 1.22
C LEU A 35 11.01 2.11 -0.09
N ALA A 36 10.36 2.29 -1.25
CA ALA A 36 11.01 2.25 -2.56
C ALA A 36 12.18 3.26 -2.70
N PRO A 37 12.10 4.50 -2.18
CA PRO A 37 13.22 5.45 -2.23
C PRO A 37 14.45 5.00 -1.42
N LEU A 38 14.23 4.29 -0.29
CA LEU A 38 15.31 3.84 0.59
C LEU A 38 16.08 2.67 0.00
N ARG A 39 15.42 1.80 -0.77
CA ARG A 39 16.05 0.66 -1.46
C ARG A 39 17.06 1.07 -2.54
N ARG A 40 16.90 2.24 -3.16
CA ARG A 40 17.83 2.72 -4.20
C ARG A 40 19.20 3.14 -3.65
N LYS A 41 19.32 3.39 -2.34
CA LYS A 41 20.57 3.84 -1.72
C LYS A 41 21.58 2.70 -1.54
N THR A 42 21.13 1.44 -1.45
CA THR A 42 22.03 0.29 -1.23
C THR A 42 22.63 -0.29 -2.50
N THR A 43 22.09 0.03 -3.68
CA THR A 43 22.61 -0.46 -4.98
C THR A 43 23.72 0.42 -5.56
N ASN A 44 23.93 1.63 -5.02
CA ASN A 44 25.06 2.50 -5.39
C ASN A 44 26.29 2.23 -4.52
N ARG A 45 26.59 0.97 -4.19
CA ARG A 45 27.92 0.62 -3.70
C ARG A 45 28.79 0.48 -4.94
N PRO A 46 29.67 1.45 -5.27
CA PRO A 46 30.66 1.20 -6.32
C PRO A 46 31.41 -0.06 -5.89
N GLY A 47 31.46 -1.05 -6.78
CA GLY A 47 32.26 -2.23 -6.60
C GLY A 47 33.66 -1.79 -6.19
N SER A 48 34.12 -2.31 -5.07
CA SER A 48 35.55 -2.37 -4.79
C SER A 48 36.13 -3.28 -5.86
N ASP A 49 36.59 -2.68 -6.95
CA ASP A 49 37.48 -3.34 -7.90
C ASP A 49 38.77 -3.65 -7.13
N GLU A 50 38.84 -4.88 -6.59
CA GLU A 50 40.09 -5.47 -6.14
C GLU A 50 41.07 -5.48 -7.33
N PRO A 51 42.27 -4.89 -7.21
CA PRO A 51 43.30 -5.13 -8.20
C PRO A 51 43.77 -6.58 -8.02
N ALA A 52 43.47 -7.43 -9.00
CA ALA A 52 44.05 -8.76 -9.11
C ALA A 52 45.58 -8.62 -9.20
N LEU A 53 46.24 -8.82 -8.07
CA LEU A 53 47.69 -8.94 -7.98
C LEU A 53 48.07 -10.37 -8.39
N ASP A 54 48.01 -10.66 -9.69
CA ASP A 54 48.63 -11.87 -10.23
C ASP A 54 50.14 -11.63 -10.29
N ALA A 55 50.83 -12.16 -9.27
CA ALA A 55 52.26 -12.31 -9.25
C ALA A 55 52.69 -13.35 -10.29
N ARG A 56 53.46 -12.91 -11.28
CA ARG A 56 54.38 -13.75 -12.06
C ARG A 56 55.67 -12.99 -12.31
#